data_AF-A0A177ELG7-F1
#
_entry.id   AF-A0A177ELG7-F1
#
_cell.length_a   1.000
_cell.length_b   1.000
_cell.length_c   1.000
_cell.angle_alpha   90.00
_cell.angle_beta   90.00
_cell.angle_gamma   90.00
#
_symmetry.space_group_name_H-M   'P 1'
#
loop_
_entity.id
_entity.type
_entity.pdbx_description
1 polymer ?
#
loop_
_entity_poly.entity_id
_entity_poly.type
_entity_poly.pdbx_seq_one_letter_code
_entity_poly.pdbx_strand_id
1 'polypeptide(L)'
;MTKKRRNNGRSKMNRGHTRSIRCENCYRSCPKDKAIKRFHIKNVIDNASFDDIKLASVYEDFEVPKFYYKLEYCISCAVHQRIVRARSVEGRKDRTNPFMKRRMNLLNASA
;
A
#
# COMPACT_ATOMS: atom_id res chain seq x y z
N MET A 1 23.97 16.81 14.86
CA MET A 1 23.52 15.79 13.87
C MET A 1 22.20 16.25 13.24
N THR A 2 22.07 16.26 11.91
CA THR A 2 20.85 16.76 11.25
C THR A 2 19.73 15.72 11.24
N LYS A 3 18.53 16.11 11.70
CA LYS A 3 17.38 15.20 11.78
C LYS A 3 16.45 15.37 10.58
N LYS A 4 16.49 14.42 9.64
CA LYS A 4 15.66 14.46 8.41
C LYS A 4 14.15 14.41 8.67
N ARG A 5 13.68 13.71 9.71
CA ARG A 5 12.25 13.53 10.03
C ARG A 5 11.99 13.54 11.53
N ARG A 6 10.95 14.25 12.01
CA ARG A 6 10.55 14.28 13.42
C ARG A 6 10.30 12.88 14.00
N ASN A 7 9.66 12.00 13.23
CA ASN A 7 9.27 10.64 13.62
C ASN A 7 10.35 9.56 13.39
N ASN A 8 11.57 9.92 12.99
CA ASN A 8 12.64 8.96 12.65
C ASN A 8 12.25 7.93 11.56
N GLY A 9 11.18 8.18 10.80
CA GLY A 9 10.63 7.24 9.81
C GLY A 9 9.85 6.06 10.40
N ARG A 10 9.35 6.15 11.63
CA ARG A 10 8.56 5.10 12.30
C ARG A 10 7.27 5.67 12.88
N SER A 11 6.28 4.80 13.12
CA SER A 11 5.04 5.15 13.83
C SER A 11 5.07 4.84 15.34
N LYS A 12 6.21 4.38 15.86
CA LYS A 12 6.40 4.06 17.28
C LYS A 12 6.42 5.32 18.15
N MET A 13 5.52 5.38 19.13
CA MET A 13 5.45 6.38 20.22
C MET A 13 5.15 5.65 21.54
N ASN A 14 5.61 6.19 22.67
CA ASN A 14 5.37 5.69 24.04
C ASN A 14 5.60 4.16 24.25
N ARG A 15 6.68 3.61 23.68
CA ARG A 15 7.09 2.21 23.88
C ARG A 15 8.56 1.99 23.56
N GLY A 16 9.19 0.96 24.13
CA GLY A 16 10.62 0.62 23.94
C GLY A 16 10.90 -0.31 22.75
N HIS A 17 10.07 -1.32 22.51
CA HIS A 17 10.29 -2.32 21.46
C HIS A 17 9.02 -2.57 20.64
N THR A 18 9.19 -3.13 19.45
CA THR A 18 8.12 -3.43 18.48
C THR A 18 8.50 -4.67 17.70
N ARG A 19 7.58 -5.63 17.56
CA ARG A 19 7.82 -6.89 16.83
C ARG A 19 8.36 -6.63 15.42
N SER A 20 9.35 -7.42 15.03
CA SER A 20 9.86 -7.45 13.65
C SER A 20 8.99 -8.32 12.75
N ILE A 21 8.96 -7.95 11.48
CA ILE A 21 8.22 -8.57 10.39
C ILE A 21 9.22 -8.86 9.27
N ARG A 22 8.97 -9.89 8.47
CA ARG A 22 9.77 -10.19 7.28
C ARG A 22 9.17 -9.48 6.06
N CYS A 23 10.01 -8.78 5.31
CA CYS A 23 9.64 -8.23 4.01
C CYS A 23 9.27 -9.35 3.04
N GLU A 24 8.18 -9.23 2.29
CA GLU A 24 7.75 -10.30 1.38
C GLU A 24 8.70 -10.55 0.21
N ASN A 25 9.38 -9.51 -0.29
CA ASN A 25 10.21 -9.65 -1.48
C ASN A 25 11.65 -10.10 -1.19
N CYS A 26 12.21 -9.72 -0.04
CA CYS A 26 13.62 -9.98 0.29
C CYS A 26 13.82 -10.67 1.63
N TYR A 27 12.72 -11.01 2.33
CA TYR A 27 12.70 -11.65 3.65
C TYR A 27 13.51 -10.95 4.75
N ARG A 28 13.94 -9.70 4.50
CA ARG A 28 14.65 -8.86 5.47
C ARG A 28 13.76 -8.57 6.68
N SER A 29 14.33 -8.74 7.87
CA SER A 29 13.70 -8.32 9.13
C SER A 29 13.57 -6.80 9.21
N CYS A 30 12.34 -6.31 9.36
CA CYS A 30 12.00 -4.90 9.53
C CYS A 30 11.03 -4.71 10.70
N PRO A 31 11.15 -3.64 11.51
CA PRO A 31 10.18 -3.40 12.57
C PRO A 31 8.79 -3.07 11.99
N LYS A 32 7.73 -3.61 12.59
CA LYS A 32 6.32 -3.48 12.13
C LYS A 32 5.88 -2.05 11.86
N ASP A 33 6.40 -1.11 12.60
CA ASP A 33 6.09 0.33 12.60
C ASP A 33 6.96 1.14 11.61
N LYS A 34 7.95 0.50 10.97
CA LYS A 34 8.71 1.04 9.84
C LYS A 34 8.33 0.40 8.51
N ALA A 35 7.77 -0.81 8.54
CA ALA A 35 7.34 -1.53 7.35
C ALA A 35 6.28 -0.76 6.58
N ILE A 36 6.38 -0.77 5.25
CA ILE A 36 5.41 -0.15 4.35
C ILE A 36 4.32 -1.18 4.09
N LYS A 37 3.11 -0.91 4.58
CA LYS A 37 1.98 -1.83 4.51
C LYS A 37 1.02 -1.40 3.43
N ARG A 38 0.58 -2.34 2.60
CA ARG A 38 -0.45 -2.16 1.59
C ARG A 38 -1.41 -3.33 1.68
N PHE A 39 -2.69 -3.01 1.78
CA PHE A 39 -3.73 -4.03 1.67
C PHE A 39 -4.16 -4.08 0.21
N HIS A 40 -3.96 -5.21 -0.43
CA HIS A 40 -4.35 -5.44 -1.81
C HIS A 40 -5.57 -6.34 -1.81
N ILE A 41 -6.64 -5.81 -2.39
CA ILE A 41 -7.85 -6.55 -2.72
C ILE A 41 -7.81 -6.71 -4.23
N LYS A 42 -7.76 -7.95 -4.70
CA LYS A 42 -7.79 -8.28 -6.13
C LYS A 42 -8.86 -9.34 -6.34
N ASN A 43 -9.55 -9.29 -7.47
CA ASN A 43 -10.38 -10.42 -7.87
C ASN A 43 -9.47 -11.62 -8.15
N VAL A 44 -9.97 -12.83 -7.91
CA VAL A 44 -9.24 -14.07 -8.22
C VAL A 44 -9.03 -14.20 -9.73
N ILE A 45 -10.01 -13.73 -10.50
CA ILE A 45 -10.04 -13.76 -11.96
C ILE A 45 -9.62 -12.39 -12.50
N ASP A 46 -8.85 -12.38 -13.59
CA ASP A 46 -8.51 -11.15 -14.30
C ASP A 46 -9.69 -10.63 -15.12
N ASN A 47 -9.76 -9.33 -15.34
CA ASN A 47 -10.91 -8.71 -16.01
C ASN A 47 -11.11 -9.24 -17.43
N ALA A 48 -10.04 -9.60 -18.16
CA ALA A 48 -10.15 -10.12 -19.51
C ALA A 48 -10.79 -11.52 -19.56
N SER A 49 -10.51 -12.37 -18.56
CA SER A 49 -11.04 -13.74 -18.49
C SER A 49 -12.38 -13.83 -17.77
N PHE A 50 -12.91 -12.69 -17.28
CA PHE A 50 -14.17 -12.67 -16.54
C PHE A 50 -15.34 -13.11 -17.40
N ASP A 51 -15.40 -12.61 -18.64
CA ASP A 51 -16.51 -12.91 -19.56
C ASP A 51 -16.49 -14.37 -20.01
N ASP A 52 -15.31 -14.93 -20.30
CA ASP A 52 -15.15 -16.34 -20.69
C ASP A 52 -15.60 -17.28 -19.57
N ILE A 53 -15.22 -16.99 -18.32
CA ILE A 53 -15.61 -17.79 -17.17
C ILE A 53 -17.10 -17.66 -16.89
N LYS A 54 -17.69 -16.48 -17.09
CA LYS A 54 -19.13 -16.28 -16.95
C LYS A 54 -19.91 -17.11 -17.98
N LEU A 55 -19.49 -17.10 -19.24
CA LEU A 55 -20.11 -17.92 -20.30
C LEU A 55 -19.95 -19.42 -20.05
N ALA A 56 -18.82 -19.85 -19.50
CA ALA A 56 -18.57 -21.24 -19.15
C ALA A 56 -19.25 -21.67 -17.84
N SER A 57 -19.76 -20.73 -17.04
CA SER A 57 -20.40 -21.05 -15.76
C SER A 57 -21.84 -21.48 -15.94
N VAL A 58 -22.28 -22.40 -15.07
CA VAL A 58 -23.68 -22.88 -15.05
C VAL A 58 -24.61 -21.86 -14.39
N TYR A 59 -24.06 -20.92 -13.62
CA TYR A 59 -24.83 -19.92 -12.87
C TYR A 59 -24.97 -18.62 -13.67
N GLU A 60 -26.17 -18.06 -13.76
CA GLU A 60 -26.43 -16.78 -14.46
C GLU A 60 -25.76 -15.59 -13.74
N ASP A 61 -25.82 -15.61 -12.41
CA ASP A 61 -25.15 -14.66 -11.52
C ASP A 61 -23.97 -15.32 -10.81
N PHE A 62 -22.75 -15.01 -11.27
CA PHE A 62 -21.51 -15.52 -10.71
C PHE A 62 -20.77 -14.43 -9.94
N GLU A 63 -20.72 -14.54 -8.61
CA GLU A 63 -19.91 -13.67 -7.77
C GLU A 63 -18.47 -14.19 -7.68
N VAL A 64 -17.54 -13.41 -8.21
CA VAL A 64 -16.12 -13.78 -8.19
C VAL A 64 -15.52 -13.50 -6.81
N PRO A 65 -14.90 -14.52 -6.16
CA PRO A 65 -14.21 -14.32 -4.90
C PRO A 65 -13.02 -13.37 -5.05
N LYS A 66 -12.65 -12.74 -3.94
CA LYS A 66 -11.55 -11.77 -3.87
C LYS A 66 -10.41 -12.33 -3.05
N PHE A 67 -9.19 -12.11 -3.54
CA PHE A 67 -8.00 -12.29 -2.76
C PHE A 67 -7.69 -11.07 -1.91
N TYR A 68 -7.34 -11.35 -0.65
CA TYR A 68 -6.98 -10.37 0.36
C TYR A 68 -5.54 -10.59 0.79
N TYR A 69 -4.64 -9.73 0.33
CA TYR A 69 -3.22 -9.81 0.70
C TYR A 69 -2.80 -8.56 1.45
N LYS A 70 -2.16 -8.77 2.61
CA LYS A 70 -1.55 -7.69 3.37
C LYS A 70 -0.06 -7.67 3.10
N LEU A 71 0.33 -6.87 2.10
CA LEU A 71 1.72 -6.74 1.68
C LEU A 71 2.51 -5.88 2.66
N GLU A 72 3.62 -6.41 3.18
CA GLU A 72 4.51 -5.72 4.11
C GLU A 72 5.95 -5.67 3.59
N TYR A 73 6.41 -4.47 3.22
CA TYR A 73 7.71 -4.26 2.59
C TYR A 73 8.72 -3.56 3.49
N CYS A 74 10.01 -3.87 3.27
CA CYS A 74 11.12 -3.02 3.70
C CYS A 74 11.21 -1.75 2.83
N ILE A 75 11.93 -0.73 3.32
CA ILE A 75 12.08 0.54 2.60
C ILE A 75 12.78 0.35 1.24
N SER A 76 13.79 -0.50 1.18
CA SER A 76 14.57 -0.74 -0.05
C SER A 76 13.69 -1.32 -1.16
N CYS A 77 12.95 -2.40 -0.88
CA CYS A 77 12.04 -3.02 -1.85
C CYS A 77 10.92 -2.06 -2.26
N ALA A 78 10.34 -1.32 -1.32
CA ALA A 78 9.27 -0.39 -1.64
C ALA A 78 9.70 0.78 -2.54
N VAL A 79 10.97 1.22 -2.45
CA VAL A 79 11.53 2.22 -3.36
C VAL A 79 11.86 1.61 -4.72
N HIS A 80 12.44 0.41 -4.75
CA HIS A 80 12.78 -0.29 -5.99
C HIS A 80 11.53 -0.60 -6.83
N GLN A 81 10.47 -1.11 -6.21
CA GLN A 81 9.17 -1.37 -6.84
C GLN A 81 8.34 -0.09 -7.07
N ARG A 82 8.88 1.09 -6.72
CA ARG A 82 8.25 2.40 -6.90
C ARG A 82 6.91 2.56 -6.17
N ILE A 83 6.66 1.77 -5.13
CA ILE A 83 5.49 1.89 -4.23
C ILE A 83 5.57 3.19 -3.43
N VAL A 84 6.78 3.57 -3.02
CA VAL A 84 7.07 4.86 -2.35
C VAL A 84 8.20 5.56 -3.11
N ARG A 85 8.11 6.89 -3.21
CA ARG A 85 9.08 7.73 -3.93
C ARG A 85 9.68 8.80 -3.02
N ALA A 86 10.83 9.31 -3.42
CA ALA A 86 11.41 10.49 -2.78
C ALA A 86 10.49 11.70 -2.98
N ARG A 87 10.40 12.56 -1.97
CA ARG A 87 9.58 13.79 -1.96
C ARG A 87 10.42 14.98 -1.49
N SER A 88 10.01 16.18 -1.92
CA SER A 88 10.57 17.47 -1.45
C SER A 88 10.49 17.61 0.07
N VAL A 89 11.22 18.57 0.65
CA VAL A 89 11.27 18.75 2.11
C VAL A 89 9.86 19.02 2.68
N GLU A 90 9.10 19.89 2.02
CA GLU A 90 7.72 20.21 2.38
C GLU A 90 6.77 19.04 2.12
N GLY A 91 6.87 18.41 0.95
CA GLY A 91 6.03 17.27 0.57
C GLY A 91 6.20 16.04 1.46
N ARG A 92 7.27 15.94 2.26
CA ARG A 92 7.44 14.88 3.27
C ARG A 92 6.52 15.05 4.48
N LYS A 93 6.09 16.28 4.79
CA LYS A 93 5.20 16.58 5.93
C LYS A 93 3.76 16.17 5.63
N ASP A 94 3.37 16.19 4.35
CA ASP A 94 2.06 15.74 3.90
C ASP A 94 1.87 14.22 4.13
N ARG A 95 0.84 13.89 4.92
CA ARG A 95 0.44 12.53 5.29
C ARG A 95 -0.90 12.11 4.66
N THR A 96 -1.50 12.95 3.83
CA THR A 96 -2.76 12.63 3.15
C THR A 96 -2.56 11.46 2.18
N ASN A 97 -3.60 10.63 2.03
CA ASN A 97 -3.58 9.55 1.05
C ASN A 97 -3.60 10.14 -0.37
N PRO A 98 -2.65 9.78 -1.27
CA PRO A 98 -2.63 10.28 -2.65
C PRO A 98 -3.92 10.06 -3.43
N PHE A 99 -4.67 8.99 -3.13
CA PHE A 99 -5.97 8.73 -3.77
C PHE A 99 -7.04 9.73 -3.33
N MET A 100 -7.11 10.02 -2.03
CA MET A 100 -8.04 11.02 -1.51
C MET A 100 -7.69 12.42 -2.01
N LYS A 101 -6.40 12.75 -2.07
CA LYS A 101 -5.93 14.04 -2.57
C LYS A 101 -6.32 14.27 -4.04
N ARG A 102 -6.15 13.25 -4.90
CA ARG A 102 -6.57 13.33 -6.31
C ARG A 102 -8.08 13.50 -6.45
N ARG A 103 -8.87 12.75 -5.68
CA ARG A 103 -10.33 12.87 -5.69
C ARG A 103 -10.79 14.27 -5.26
N MET A 104 -10.19 14.83 -4.21
CA MET A 104 -10.54 16.15 -3.70
C MET A 104 -10.16 17.28 -4.67
N ASN A 105 -9.01 17.15 -5.33
CA ASN A 105 -8.61 18.10 -6.37
C ASN A 105 -9.56 18.09 -7.58
N LEU A 106 -10.05 16.92 -7.99
CA LEU A 106 -11.03 16.82 -9.08
C LEU A 106 -12.35 17.49 -8.72
N LEU A 107 -12.84 17.30 -7.50
CA LEU A 107 -14.08 17.92 -7.01
C LEU A 107 -13.98 19.45 -6.92
N ASN A 108 -12.81 19.96 -6.52
CA ASN A 108 -12.58 21.40 -6.41
C ASN A 108 -12.32 22.08 -7.77
N ALA A 109 -11.97 21.32 -8.82
CA ALA A 109 -11.78 21.84 -10.17
C ALA A 109 -13.08 21.89 -10.98
N SER A 110 -14.13 21.19 -10.52
CA SER A 110 -15.47 21.19 -11.10
C SER A 110 -16.43 22.21 -10.46
N ALA A 111 -15.95 23.01 -9.52
CA ALA A 111 -16.64 24.13 -8.88
C ALA A 111 -15.99 25.45 -9.32
#